data_AF-A0A7C2UCN2-F1
#
_entry.id   AF-A0A7C2UCN2-F1
#
_cell.length_a   1.000
_cell.length_b   1.000
_cell.length_c   1.000
_cell.angle_alpha   90.00
_cell.angle_beta   90.00
_cell.angle_gamma   90.00
#
_symmetry.space_group_name_H-M   'P 1'
#
loop_
_entity.id
_entity.type
_entity.pdbx_description
1 polymer ?
#
loop_
_entity_poly.entity_id
_entity_poly.type
_entity_poly.pdbx_seq_one_letter_code
_entity_poly.pdbx_strand_id
1 'polypeptide(L)'
;DQNLSLLKKYVEEENYITSEILILREGIPEDCNLLVICGPEVDFIDKEIEEIKNFVEKGNRLLLLLEPGSFQNIKNLLNYYGIEIENDIVVDLASRRFLGDALSPLIMNYPYHQITKDFNLACIFSTARSIKIKENLPEKMKGDILAKTSNASWSEKNLKEIDKGNVKFDENDESGPISIAAVVEKEIEEGKKARIAVFGDSDFVTDKFINFSGNKDFILNTINYLCEEDILISIRSQKEENQPLILSHKAGKFIFYLPVTIVPVLIIGIGSFITLKRKIFY
;
A
#
# COMPACT_ATOMS: atom_id res chain seq x y z
N ASP A 1 -5.68 0.51 -25.59
CA ASP A 1 -5.74 -0.96 -25.43
C ASP A 1 -7.18 -1.43 -25.15
N GLN A 2 -7.67 -2.53 -25.73
CA GLN A 2 -9.08 -2.96 -25.57
C GLN A 2 -9.41 -3.37 -24.13
N ASN A 3 -8.41 -3.79 -23.35
CA ASN A 3 -8.58 -4.25 -21.97
C ASN A 3 -8.65 -3.13 -20.91
N LEU A 4 -8.44 -1.86 -21.28
CA LEU A 4 -8.46 -0.72 -20.35
C LEU A 4 -9.57 0.29 -20.68
N SER A 5 -10.56 -0.12 -21.48
CA SER A 5 -11.61 0.76 -21.98
C SER A 5 -12.48 1.32 -20.84
N LEU A 6 -12.78 0.49 -19.83
CA LEU A 6 -13.55 0.90 -18.65
C LEU A 6 -12.75 1.80 -17.72
N LEU A 7 -11.45 1.52 -17.52
CA LEU A 7 -10.58 2.39 -16.73
C LEU A 7 -10.55 3.79 -17.34
N LYS A 8 -10.29 3.88 -18.64
CA LYS A 8 -10.30 5.15 -19.37
C LYS A 8 -11.63 5.88 -19.19
N LYS A 9 -12.76 5.18 -19.38
CA LYS A 9 -14.09 5.74 -19.19
C LYS A 9 -14.28 6.31 -17.78
N TYR A 10 -13.92 5.57 -16.73
CA TYR A 10 -14.12 6.03 -15.35
C TYR A 10 -13.23 7.22 -15.00
N VAL A 11 -12.00 7.24 -15.50
CA VAL A 11 -11.09 8.39 -15.33
C VAL A 11 -11.63 9.63 -16.05
N GLU A 12 -12.20 9.47 -17.26
CA GLU A 12 -12.85 10.57 -17.98
C GLU A 12 -14.14 11.05 -17.29
N GLU A 13 -14.91 10.16 -16.63
CA GLU A 13 -16.07 10.52 -15.82
C GLU A 13 -15.69 11.37 -14.58
N GLU A 14 -14.46 11.25 -14.08
CA GLU A 14 -13.88 12.11 -13.04
C GLU A 14 -13.33 13.45 -13.60
N ASN A 15 -13.56 13.74 -14.89
CA ASN A 15 -13.14 14.94 -15.63
C ASN A 15 -11.64 15.03 -15.92
N TYR A 16 -10.92 13.91 -15.90
CA TYR A 16 -9.55 13.86 -16.41
C TYR A 16 -9.52 13.72 -17.92
N ILE A 17 -8.49 14.28 -18.55
CA ILE A 17 -8.20 14.10 -19.98
C ILE A 17 -7.14 13.00 -20.09
N THR A 18 -7.41 11.99 -20.92
CA THR A 18 -6.50 10.86 -21.13
C THR A 18 -5.96 10.84 -22.56
N SER A 19 -4.67 10.57 -22.69
CA SER A 19 -3.98 10.45 -23.98
C SER A 19 -2.99 9.30 -23.91
N GLU A 20 -2.94 8.47 -24.96
CA GLU A 20 -1.88 7.48 -25.14
C GLU A 20 -0.65 8.15 -25.79
N ILE A 21 0.55 7.82 -25.32
CA ILE A 21 1.81 8.41 -25.82
C ILE A 21 2.86 7.32 -26.06
N LEU A 22 3.77 7.58 -27.00
CA LEU A 22 4.97 6.77 -27.21
C LEU A 22 6.22 7.57 -26.80
N ILE A 23 6.73 7.31 -25.59
CA ILE A 23 7.82 8.09 -24.95
C ILE A 23 9.00 8.29 -25.91
N LEU A 24 9.52 7.22 -26.52
CA LEU A 24 10.67 7.33 -27.43
C LEU A 24 10.47 8.24 -28.64
N ARG A 25 9.24 8.33 -29.14
CA ARG A 25 8.91 9.04 -30.37
C ARG A 25 8.48 10.48 -30.11
N GLU A 26 7.69 10.68 -29.06
CA GLU A 26 6.95 11.92 -28.81
C GLU A 26 7.43 12.63 -27.54
N GLY A 27 8.12 11.91 -26.65
CA GLY A 27 8.39 12.36 -25.29
C GLY A 27 7.13 12.38 -24.42
N ILE A 28 7.29 12.81 -23.17
CA ILE A 28 6.16 13.06 -22.28
C ILE A 28 5.68 14.51 -22.49
N PRO A 29 4.40 14.75 -22.82
CA PRO A 29 3.85 16.11 -23.02
C PRO A 29 4.05 17.02 -21.80
N GLU A 30 4.25 18.32 -22.04
CA GLU A 30 4.49 19.30 -20.95
C GLU A 30 3.27 19.52 -20.05
N ASP A 31 2.06 19.32 -20.58
CA ASP A 31 0.78 19.42 -19.87
C ASP A 31 0.37 18.10 -19.18
N CYS A 32 1.19 17.06 -19.27
CA CYS A 32 0.95 15.80 -18.57
C CYS A 32 1.22 15.98 -17.06
N ASN A 33 0.18 15.83 -16.23
CA ASN A 33 0.31 15.94 -14.78
C ASN A 33 0.55 14.60 -14.07
N LEU A 34 0.07 13.51 -14.67
CA LEU A 34 0.17 12.14 -14.19
C LEU A 34 0.53 11.22 -15.35
N LEU A 35 1.68 10.56 -15.27
CA LEU A 35 2.05 9.48 -16.18
C LEU A 35 1.57 8.15 -15.59
N VAL A 36 0.78 7.41 -16.35
CA VAL A 36 0.33 6.06 -15.98
C VAL A 36 1.02 5.05 -16.89
N ILE A 37 1.74 4.11 -16.29
CA ILE A 37 2.36 2.96 -16.97
C ILE A 37 1.62 1.72 -16.47
N CYS A 38 0.79 1.14 -17.33
CA CYS A 38 -0.08 0.02 -16.99
C CYS A 38 0.40 -1.25 -17.71
N GLY A 39 0.85 -2.24 -16.94
CA GLY A 39 1.18 -3.58 -17.44
C GLY A 39 2.22 -3.59 -18.57
N PRO A 40 3.42 -2.98 -18.41
CA PRO A 40 4.43 -3.03 -19.45
C PRO A 40 4.84 -4.49 -19.72
N GLU A 41 4.78 -4.92 -20.98
CA GLU A 41 5.16 -6.30 -21.37
C GLU A 41 6.68 -6.48 -21.47
N VAL A 42 7.41 -5.39 -21.70
CA VAL A 42 8.86 -5.34 -21.82
C VAL A 42 9.42 -4.21 -20.97
N ASP A 43 10.68 -4.35 -20.57
CA ASP A 43 11.36 -3.30 -19.82
C ASP A 43 11.64 -2.08 -20.69
N PHE A 44 11.64 -0.91 -20.05
CA PHE A 44 11.95 0.36 -20.70
C PHE A 44 13.45 0.49 -20.93
N ILE A 45 13.85 1.18 -22.00
CA ILE A 45 15.27 1.46 -22.23
C ILE A 45 15.75 2.64 -21.36
N ASP A 46 17.06 2.76 -21.20
CA ASP A 46 17.68 3.79 -20.33
C ASP A 46 17.19 5.21 -20.63
N LYS A 47 17.02 5.54 -21.92
CA LYS A 47 16.53 6.85 -22.34
C LYS A 47 15.09 7.13 -21.86
N GLU A 48 14.21 6.13 -21.92
CA GLU A 48 12.83 6.28 -21.44
C GLU A 48 12.79 6.42 -19.92
N ILE A 49 13.60 5.64 -19.21
CA ILE A 49 13.75 5.78 -17.75
C ILE A 49 14.27 7.16 -17.38
N GLU A 50 15.23 7.71 -18.13
CA GLU A 50 15.73 9.06 -17.89
C GLU A 50 14.64 10.11 -18.09
N GLU A 51 13.81 9.99 -19.13
CA GLU A 51 12.66 10.87 -19.37
C GLU A 51 11.62 10.77 -18.25
N ILE A 52 11.25 9.56 -17.82
CA ILE A 52 10.32 9.32 -16.71
C ILE A 52 10.89 9.90 -15.40
N LYS A 53 12.17 9.68 -15.13
CA LYS A 53 12.84 10.24 -13.96
C LYS A 53 12.79 11.76 -13.99
N ASN A 54 13.18 12.39 -15.11
CA ASN A 54 13.13 13.85 -15.27
C ASN A 54 11.71 14.40 -15.11
N PHE A 55 10.70 13.66 -15.56
CA PHE A 55 9.30 14.01 -15.35
C PHE A 55 8.93 14.04 -13.86
N VAL A 56 9.28 13.01 -13.10
CA VAL A 56 9.04 12.94 -11.65
C VAL A 56 9.85 13.99 -10.88
N GLU A 57 11.11 14.22 -11.24
CA GLU A 57 11.96 15.24 -10.59
C GLU A 57 11.44 16.67 -10.77
N LYS A 58 10.59 16.92 -11.77
CA LYS A 58 9.87 18.21 -11.93
C LYS A 58 8.68 18.37 -10.97
N GLY A 59 8.38 17.37 -10.15
CA GLY A 59 7.21 17.34 -9.24
C GLY A 59 5.95 16.76 -9.86
N ASN A 60 6.04 16.10 -11.03
CA ASN A 60 4.90 15.39 -11.60
C ASN A 60 4.73 14.01 -10.95
N ARG A 61 3.62 13.34 -11.28
CA ARG A 61 3.20 12.11 -10.59
C ARG A 61 3.28 10.90 -11.49
N LEU A 62 3.62 9.76 -10.91
CA LEU A 62 3.79 8.51 -11.62
C LEU A 62 2.91 7.43 -10.97
N LEU A 63 2.15 6.73 -11.80
CA LEU A 63 1.42 5.53 -11.42
C LEU A 63 1.96 4.36 -12.24
N LEU A 64 2.47 3.33 -11.56
CA LEU A 64 2.99 2.11 -12.15
C LEU A 64 2.14 0.92 -11.72
N LEU A 65 1.61 0.17 -12.68
CA LEU A 65 0.96 -1.11 -12.45
C LEU A 65 1.79 -2.18 -13.13
N LEU A 66 2.37 -3.08 -12.34
CA LEU A 66 3.43 -3.97 -12.79
C LEU A 66 3.06 -5.43 -12.55
N GLU A 67 3.02 -6.21 -13.62
CA GLU A 67 2.96 -7.66 -13.55
C GLU A 67 4.30 -8.27 -13.07
N PRO A 68 4.31 -9.50 -12.54
CA PRO A 68 5.52 -10.29 -12.38
C PRO A 68 6.32 -10.37 -13.69
N GLY A 69 7.64 -10.27 -13.59
CA GLY A 69 8.52 -10.21 -14.75
C GLY A 69 9.85 -9.53 -14.48
N SER A 70 10.75 -9.58 -15.44
CA SER A 70 12.09 -9.00 -15.33
C SER A 70 12.10 -7.57 -15.89
N PHE A 71 12.04 -6.58 -14.99
CA PHE A 71 12.11 -5.15 -15.34
C PHE A 71 13.28 -4.49 -14.61
N GLN A 72 14.51 -4.75 -15.05
CA GLN A 72 15.72 -4.24 -14.38
C GLN A 72 15.76 -2.71 -14.34
N ASN A 73 15.35 -2.05 -15.42
CA ASN A 73 15.38 -0.61 -15.57
C ASN A 73 14.28 0.08 -14.75
N ILE A 74 13.05 -0.45 -14.78
CA ILE A 74 12.00 -0.02 -13.83
C ILE A 74 12.41 -0.30 -12.38
N LYS A 75 12.99 -1.47 -12.08
CA LYS A 75 13.48 -1.82 -10.74
C LYS A 75 14.53 -0.82 -10.25
N ASN A 76 15.43 -0.38 -11.12
CA ASN A 76 16.43 0.64 -10.79
C ASN A 76 15.79 2.01 -10.51
N LEU A 77 14.81 2.42 -11.33
CA LEU A 77 14.03 3.65 -11.13
C LEU A 77 13.29 3.64 -9.78
N LEU A 78 12.54 2.58 -9.50
CA LEU A 78 11.81 2.43 -8.24
C LEU A 78 12.75 2.39 -7.03
N ASN A 79 13.87 1.69 -7.15
CA ASN A 79 14.91 1.65 -6.13
C ASN A 79 15.45 3.03 -5.76
N TYR A 80 15.59 3.92 -6.75
CA TYR A 80 16.03 5.30 -6.54
C TYR A 80 15.02 6.08 -5.68
N TYR A 81 13.73 5.78 -5.80
CA TYR A 81 12.65 6.36 -4.99
C TYR A 81 12.32 5.54 -3.73
N GLY A 82 13.13 4.53 -3.40
CA GLY A 82 12.96 3.76 -2.18
C GLY A 82 11.85 2.70 -2.23
N ILE A 83 11.37 2.35 -3.42
CA ILE A 83 10.45 1.24 -3.65
C ILE A 83 11.25 0.05 -4.19
N GLU A 84 11.08 -1.12 -3.59
CA GLU A 84 11.71 -2.37 -4.02
C GLU A 84 10.65 -3.28 -4.62
N ILE A 85 10.95 -3.83 -5.80
CA ILE A 85 10.14 -4.83 -6.49
C ILE A 85 11.00 -6.06 -6.78
N GLU A 86 10.38 -7.23 -6.71
CA GLU A 86 11.01 -8.50 -7.01
C GLU A 86 10.27 -9.25 -8.11
N ASN A 87 10.95 -10.23 -8.71
CA ASN A 87 10.32 -11.15 -9.66
C ASN A 87 9.73 -12.34 -8.91
N ASP A 88 8.59 -12.12 -8.28
CA ASP A 88 7.85 -13.08 -7.49
C ASP A 88 6.35 -12.99 -7.76
N ILE A 89 5.62 -14.01 -7.32
CA ILE A 89 4.16 -14.04 -7.35
C ILE A 89 3.66 -14.27 -5.92
N VAL A 90 2.71 -13.46 -5.50
CA VAL A 90 2.10 -13.58 -4.19
C VAL A 90 1.06 -14.70 -4.21
N VAL A 91 1.22 -15.63 -3.28
CA VAL A 91 0.29 -16.73 -3.04
C VAL A 91 -0.44 -16.47 -1.74
N ASP A 92 -1.78 -16.54 -1.73
CA ASP A 92 -2.60 -16.36 -0.54
C ASP A 92 -3.58 -17.53 -0.31
N LEU A 93 -3.32 -18.34 0.71
CA LEU A 93 -4.15 -19.51 1.04
C LEU A 93 -5.50 -19.13 1.65
N ALA A 94 -5.61 -17.95 2.28
CA ALA A 94 -6.90 -17.48 2.75
C ALA A 94 -7.82 -17.24 1.55
N SER A 95 -7.31 -16.61 0.49
CA SER A 95 -8.03 -16.34 -0.75
C SER A 95 -8.46 -17.63 -1.46
N ARG A 96 -7.60 -18.66 -1.49
CA ARG A 96 -7.97 -19.99 -2.04
C ARG A 96 -9.20 -20.58 -1.37
N ARG A 97 -9.38 -20.37 -0.06
CA ARG A 97 -10.55 -20.87 0.67
C ARG A 97 -11.84 -20.18 0.23
N PHE A 98 -11.78 -18.92 -0.18
CA PHE A 98 -12.95 -18.13 -0.57
C PHE A 98 -13.25 -18.18 -2.07
N LEU A 99 -12.22 -18.09 -2.91
CA LEU A 99 -12.35 -17.98 -4.38
C LEU A 99 -11.97 -19.27 -5.13
N GLY A 100 -11.34 -20.24 -4.45
CA GLY A 100 -10.79 -21.44 -5.09
C GLY A 100 -9.42 -21.24 -5.74
N ASP A 101 -8.87 -20.03 -5.73
CA ASP A 101 -7.58 -19.68 -6.30
C ASP A 101 -6.67 -19.00 -5.28
N ALA A 102 -5.40 -19.42 -5.21
CA ALA A 102 -4.39 -18.81 -4.33
C ALA A 102 -3.57 -17.72 -5.01
N LEU A 103 -3.56 -17.68 -6.35
CA LEU A 103 -2.80 -16.69 -7.12
C LEU A 103 -3.58 -15.40 -7.36
N SER A 104 -4.85 -15.37 -6.93
CA SER A 104 -5.71 -14.20 -6.96
C SER A 104 -6.02 -13.71 -5.55
N PRO A 105 -5.05 -13.09 -4.83
CA PRO A 105 -5.29 -12.60 -3.48
C PRO A 105 -6.47 -11.63 -3.41
N LEU A 106 -7.38 -11.90 -2.47
CA LEU A 106 -8.48 -11.03 -2.08
C LEU A 106 -8.02 -10.15 -0.91
N ILE A 107 -7.79 -8.88 -1.20
CA ILE A 107 -7.25 -7.91 -0.26
C ILE A 107 -8.38 -7.27 0.53
N MET A 108 -8.19 -7.23 1.84
CA MET A 108 -9.06 -6.52 2.80
C MET A 108 -8.26 -5.75 3.85
N ASN A 109 -6.93 -5.81 3.80
CA ASN A 109 -6.04 -5.16 4.75
C ASN A 109 -5.37 -3.97 4.07
N TYR A 110 -5.89 -2.80 4.39
CA TYR A 110 -5.42 -1.52 3.89
C TYR A 110 -4.83 -0.73 5.06
N PRO A 111 -3.49 -0.60 5.17
CA PRO A 111 -2.91 0.33 6.12
C PRO A 111 -3.43 1.75 5.87
N TYR A 112 -3.44 2.56 6.93
CA TYR A 112 -3.97 3.92 6.83
C TYR A 112 -3.12 4.79 5.89
N HIS A 113 -3.78 5.34 4.88
CA HIS A 113 -3.27 6.37 3.99
C HIS A 113 -4.49 7.17 3.47
N GLN A 114 -4.29 8.38 2.93
CA GLN A 114 -5.42 9.18 2.41
C GLN A 114 -6.19 8.46 1.29
N ILE A 115 -5.48 7.72 0.43
CA ILE A 115 -6.05 6.84 -0.63
C ILE A 115 -7.01 5.79 -0.06
N THR A 116 -6.66 5.20 1.09
CA THR A 116 -7.37 4.07 1.72
C THR A 116 -8.23 4.52 2.89
N LYS A 117 -8.43 5.83 3.06
CA LYS A 117 -9.23 6.40 4.14
C LYS A 117 -10.67 5.93 4.01
N ASP A 118 -11.19 5.34 5.08
CA ASP A 118 -12.54 4.76 5.14
C ASP A 118 -12.80 3.67 4.07
N PHE A 119 -11.75 3.16 3.43
CA PHE A 119 -11.83 2.12 2.40
C PHE A 119 -11.98 0.74 3.04
N ASN A 120 -13.10 0.07 2.75
CA ASN A 120 -13.47 -1.21 3.39
C ASN A 120 -13.98 -2.27 2.40
N LEU A 121 -13.82 -2.02 1.09
CA LEU A 121 -14.22 -2.94 0.04
C LEU A 121 -13.09 -3.93 -0.26
N ALA A 122 -13.44 -5.17 -0.57
CA ALA A 122 -12.46 -6.15 -0.98
C ALA A 122 -11.98 -5.84 -2.41
N CYS A 123 -10.67 -5.96 -2.65
CA CYS A 123 -10.08 -5.88 -3.98
C CYS A 123 -9.50 -7.23 -4.38
N ILE A 124 -9.62 -7.60 -5.65
CA ILE A 124 -8.97 -8.80 -6.20
C ILE A 124 -7.81 -8.37 -7.07
N PHE A 125 -6.67 -9.01 -6.87
CA PHE A 125 -5.49 -8.85 -7.71
C PHE A 125 -5.13 -10.21 -8.28
N SER A 126 -4.90 -10.29 -9.58
CA SER A 126 -4.56 -11.55 -10.26
C SER A 126 -3.05 -11.58 -10.45
N THR A 127 -2.38 -12.64 -10.00
CA THR A 127 -0.93 -12.82 -10.19
C THR A 127 -0.07 -11.65 -9.70
N ALA A 128 -0.44 -11.03 -8.56
CA ALA A 128 0.30 -9.89 -8.05
C ALA A 128 1.75 -10.23 -7.62
N ARG A 129 2.70 -9.32 -7.84
CA ARG A 129 4.04 -9.33 -7.25
C ARG A 129 4.12 -8.58 -5.93
N SER A 130 5.19 -8.84 -5.17
CA SER A 130 5.47 -8.10 -3.95
C SER A 130 6.02 -6.69 -4.23
N ILE A 131 5.68 -5.76 -3.34
CA ILE A 131 6.19 -4.40 -3.30
C ILE A 131 6.66 -4.10 -1.89
N LYS A 132 7.85 -3.52 -1.75
CA LYS A 132 8.38 -3.07 -0.46
C LYS A 132 8.82 -1.62 -0.52
N ILE A 133 8.88 -1.02 0.67
CA ILE A 133 9.49 0.27 0.88
C ILE A 133 10.78 0.04 1.67
N LYS A 134 11.87 0.68 1.26
CA LYS A 134 13.15 0.61 1.96
C LYS A 134 13.01 1.11 3.39
N GLU A 135 13.65 0.41 4.34
CA GLU A 135 13.68 0.82 5.74
C GLU A 135 14.26 2.24 5.92
N ASN A 136 15.28 2.56 5.13
CA ASN A 136 15.92 3.87 5.10
C ASN A 136 15.61 4.56 3.77
N LEU A 137 14.54 5.36 3.76
CA LEU A 137 14.22 6.22 2.63
C LEU A 137 15.22 7.38 2.52
N PRO A 138 15.53 7.84 1.29
CA PRO A 138 16.31 9.06 1.09
C PRO A 138 15.69 10.27 1.80
N GLU A 139 16.50 11.29 2.10
CA GLU A 139 15.99 12.54 2.67
C GLU A 139 14.85 13.13 1.83
N LYS A 140 13.88 13.76 2.50
CA LYS A 140 12.68 14.37 1.88
C LYS A 140 11.72 13.38 1.21
N MET A 141 11.91 12.07 1.40
CA MET A 141 10.95 11.06 0.95
C MET A 141 10.15 10.48 2.12
N LYS A 142 8.89 10.16 1.85
CA LYS A 142 8.00 9.41 2.75
C LYS A 142 7.31 8.33 1.95
N GLY A 143 7.17 7.15 2.52
CA GLY A 143 6.55 6.02 1.84
C GLY A 143 5.54 5.32 2.74
N ASP A 144 4.42 4.93 2.15
CA ASP A 144 3.32 4.24 2.82
C ASP A 144 2.88 3.02 2.01
N ILE A 145 2.60 1.92 2.70
CA ILE A 145 2.00 0.72 2.10
C ILE A 145 0.50 0.93 1.99
N LEU A 146 -0.07 0.65 0.82
CA LEU A 146 -1.50 0.84 0.54
C LEU A 146 -2.31 -0.44 0.69
N ALA A 147 -1.72 -1.60 0.39
CA ALA A 147 -2.44 -2.88 0.41
C ALA A 147 -1.53 -4.02 0.86
N LYS A 148 -2.06 -4.88 1.74
CA LYS A 148 -1.39 -6.09 2.22
C LYS A 148 -2.29 -7.31 2.08
N THR A 149 -1.69 -8.45 1.77
CA THR A 149 -2.36 -9.75 1.74
C THR A 149 -2.69 -10.27 3.13
N SER A 150 -3.30 -11.47 3.20
CA SER A 150 -3.53 -12.15 4.48
C SER A 150 -2.22 -12.61 5.14
N ASN A 151 -2.26 -12.94 6.43
CA ASN A 151 -1.12 -13.58 7.11
C ASN A 151 -0.84 -15.01 6.62
N ALA A 152 -1.75 -15.62 5.84
CA ALA A 152 -1.60 -16.95 5.26
C ALA A 152 -1.06 -16.88 3.82
N SER A 153 -0.34 -15.82 3.49
CA SER A 153 0.30 -15.63 2.20
C SER A 153 1.81 -15.78 2.26
N TRP A 154 2.43 -15.87 1.09
CA TRP A 154 3.87 -15.69 0.91
C TRP A 154 4.16 -15.13 -0.48
N SER A 155 5.42 -14.72 -0.69
CA SER A 155 5.93 -14.34 -2.00
C SER A 155 6.75 -15.47 -2.58
N GLU A 156 6.23 -16.12 -3.62
CA GLU A 156 6.83 -17.27 -4.32
C GLU A 156 7.82 -16.80 -5.38
N LYS A 157 9.10 -17.16 -5.21
CA LYS A 157 10.17 -16.76 -6.14
C LYS A 157 10.43 -17.81 -7.23
N ASN A 158 10.00 -19.06 -7.04
CA ASN A 158 10.21 -20.12 -8.00
C ASN A 158 9.03 -20.24 -8.96
N LEU A 159 8.95 -19.28 -9.90
CA LEU A 159 7.85 -19.20 -10.87
C LEU A 159 7.69 -20.46 -11.73
N LYS A 160 8.76 -21.23 -11.94
CA LYS A 160 8.72 -22.50 -12.68
C LYS A 160 7.91 -23.59 -11.98
N GLU A 161 7.80 -23.55 -10.65
CA GLU A 161 6.94 -24.48 -9.91
C GLU A 161 5.48 -24.05 -9.96
N ILE A 162 5.21 -22.74 -9.95
CA ILE A 162 3.87 -22.19 -10.20
C ILE A 162 3.34 -22.66 -11.57
N ASP A 163 4.16 -22.57 -12.63
CA ASP A 163 3.78 -23.01 -13.98
C ASP A 163 3.39 -24.49 -14.05
N LYS A 164 3.94 -25.32 -13.15
CA LYS A 164 3.61 -26.74 -13.02
C LYS A 164 2.41 -27.01 -12.12
N GLY A 165 1.81 -25.97 -11.54
CA GLY A 165 0.73 -26.06 -10.56
C GLY A 165 1.19 -26.42 -9.15
N ASN A 166 2.50 -26.42 -8.88
CA ASN A 166 3.09 -26.72 -7.59
C ASN A 166 3.27 -25.43 -6.79
N VAL A 167 2.34 -25.17 -5.88
CA VAL A 167 2.37 -23.98 -5.02
C VAL A 167 2.66 -24.42 -3.59
N LYS A 168 3.92 -24.29 -3.16
CA LYS A 168 4.39 -24.70 -1.82
C LYS A 168 5.46 -23.74 -1.32
N PHE A 169 5.24 -23.20 -0.14
CA PHE A 169 6.21 -22.37 0.57
C PHE A 169 7.57 -23.06 0.71
N ASP A 170 8.63 -22.35 0.35
CA ASP A 170 10.03 -22.76 0.51
C ASP A 170 10.84 -21.80 1.41
N GLU A 171 12.11 -22.13 1.68
CA GLU A 171 12.97 -21.33 2.58
C GLU A 171 13.41 -19.96 2.00
N ASN A 172 13.34 -19.79 0.68
CA ASN A 172 13.69 -18.55 0.00
C ASN A 172 12.51 -17.58 -0.10
N ASP A 173 11.30 -18.08 0.10
CA ASP A 173 10.07 -17.32 0.10
C ASP A 173 9.95 -16.42 1.34
N GLU A 174 9.25 -15.32 1.15
CA GLU A 174 8.92 -14.41 2.23
C GLU A 174 7.52 -14.70 2.74
N SER A 175 7.40 -14.91 4.05
CA SER A 175 6.10 -15.14 4.68
C SER A 175 5.32 -13.83 4.86
N GLY A 176 4.01 -13.91 4.67
CA GLY A 176 3.11 -12.78 4.75
C GLY A 176 2.92 -12.18 6.15
N PRO A 177 2.20 -11.05 6.23
CA PRO A 177 1.46 -10.40 5.14
C PRO A 177 2.37 -9.68 4.15
N ILE A 178 2.18 -9.95 2.86
CA ILE A 178 2.95 -9.37 1.76
C ILE A 178 2.29 -8.09 1.30
N SER A 179 3.09 -7.05 1.08
CA SER A 179 2.60 -5.79 0.56
C SER A 179 2.59 -5.83 -0.96
N ILE A 180 1.53 -5.34 -1.59
CA ILE A 180 1.33 -5.41 -3.05
C ILE A 180 1.06 -4.05 -3.69
N ALA A 181 0.93 -3.00 -2.88
CA ALA A 181 0.78 -1.63 -3.35
C ALA A 181 1.44 -0.67 -2.36
N ALA A 182 2.10 0.35 -2.89
CA ALA A 182 2.80 1.37 -2.12
C ALA A 182 2.71 2.72 -2.80
N VAL A 183 2.90 3.77 -2.01
CA VAL A 183 3.08 5.14 -2.50
C VAL A 183 4.29 5.77 -1.84
N VAL A 184 5.04 6.56 -2.60
CA VAL A 184 6.12 7.41 -2.11
C VAL A 184 5.85 8.85 -2.51
N GLU A 185 6.01 9.75 -1.55
CA GLU A 185 6.08 11.19 -1.78
C GLU A 185 7.53 11.65 -1.69
N LYS A 186 7.93 12.54 -2.59
CA LYS A 186 9.21 13.24 -2.56
C LYS A 186 8.96 14.74 -2.55
N GLU A 187 9.42 15.43 -1.52
CA GLU A 187 9.40 16.89 -1.48
C GLU A 187 10.51 17.44 -2.39
N ILE A 188 10.11 18.11 -3.48
CA ILE A 188 11.03 18.72 -4.44
C ILE A 188 11.45 20.09 -3.91
N GLU A 189 10.45 20.91 -3.55
CA GLU A 189 10.56 22.24 -2.96
C GLU A 189 9.44 22.40 -1.93
N GLU A 190 9.51 23.46 -1.11
CA GLU A 190 8.52 23.70 -0.06
C GLU A 190 7.11 23.79 -0.66
N GLY A 191 6.24 22.86 -0.25
CA GLY A 191 4.87 22.78 -0.74
C GLY A 191 4.69 22.19 -2.15
N LYS A 192 5.75 21.64 -2.77
CA LYS A 192 5.66 20.93 -4.04
C LYS A 192 6.20 19.51 -3.91
N LYS A 193 5.32 18.52 -4.06
CA LYS A 193 5.67 17.11 -3.96
C LYS A 193 5.53 16.37 -5.28
N ALA A 194 6.49 15.50 -5.59
CA ALA A 194 6.29 14.42 -6.54
C ALA A 194 5.66 13.22 -5.79
N ARG A 195 4.77 12.49 -6.46
CA ARG A 195 4.12 11.30 -5.90
C ARG A 195 4.26 10.13 -6.87
N ILE A 196 4.64 8.97 -6.34
CA ILE A 196 4.82 7.73 -7.11
C ILE A 196 4.01 6.65 -6.42
N ALA A 197 2.96 6.15 -7.08
CA ALA A 197 2.22 4.98 -6.62
C ALA A 197 2.58 3.77 -7.49
N VAL A 198 2.75 2.61 -6.85
CA VAL A 198 3.09 1.36 -7.52
C VAL A 198 2.18 0.26 -7.03
N PHE A 199 1.60 -0.48 -7.97
CA PHE A 199 0.79 -1.67 -7.75
C PHE A 199 1.49 -2.87 -8.39
N GLY A 200 1.49 -3.99 -7.66
CA GLY A 200 2.13 -5.22 -8.07
C GLY A 200 1.28 -6.05 -9.04
N ASP A 201 0.23 -5.47 -9.60
CA ASP A 201 -0.68 -6.12 -10.53
C ASP A 201 -1.30 -5.02 -11.40
N SER A 202 -1.45 -5.30 -12.69
CA SER A 202 -2.15 -4.46 -13.65
C SER A 202 -3.51 -5.05 -14.07
N ASP A 203 -3.72 -6.34 -13.86
CA ASP A 203 -4.98 -7.00 -14.18
C ASP A 203 -6.15 -6.44 -13.37
N PHE A 204 -5.95 -6.01 -12.12
CA PHE A 204 -7.04 -5.51 -11.28
C PHE A 204 -7.80 -4.29 -11.86
N VAL A 205 -7.18 -3.54 -12.76
CA VAL A 205 -7.79 -2.38 -13.46
C VAL A 205 -8.27 -2.70 -14.87
N THR A 206 -8.05 -3.92 -15.36
CA THR A 206 -8.57 -4.35 -16.66
C THR A 206 -10.09 -4.43 -16.64
N ASP A 207 -10.70 -4.40 -17.82
CA ASP A 207 -12.15 -4.48 -17.99
C ASP A 207 -12.76 -5.74 -17.33
N LYS A 208 -11.96 -6.79 -17.16
CA LYS A 208 -12.33 -8.03 -16.46
C LYS A 208 -12.53 -7.82 -14.95
N PHE A 209 -11.68 -7.03 -14.30
CA PHE A 209 -11.61 -6.95 -12.84
C PHE A 209 -11.93 -5.57 -12.26
N ILE A 210 -11.92 -4.50 -13.05
CA ILE A 210 -12.12 -3.15 -12.52
C ILE A 210 -13.46 -2.99 -11.79
N ASN A 211 -14.52 -3.67 -12.25
CA ASN A 211 -15.84 -3.66 -11.61
C ASN A 211 -15.98 -4.65 -10.44
N PHE A 212 -14.92 -5.37 -10.09
CA PHE A 212 -14.92 -6.24 -8.93
C PHE A 212 -14.87 -5.42 -7.64
N SER A 213 -15.96 -5.43 -6.88
CA SER A 213 -16.05 -4.89 -5.52
C SER A 213 -15.37 -3.52 -5.39
N GLY A 214 -14.17 -3.44 -4.80
CA GLY A 214 -13.45 -2.19 -4.55
C GLY A 214 -12.40 -1.78 -5.59
N ASN A 215 -12.13 -2.57 -6.63
CA ASN A 215 -11.02 -2.32 -7.56
C ASN A 215 -11.09 -0.93 -8.22
N LYS A 216 -12.26 -0.59 -8.79
CA LYS A 216 -12.53 0.74 -9.36
C LYS A 216 -12.28 1.86 -8.35
N ASP A 217 -12.86 1.74 -7.16
CA ASP A 217 -12.78 2.79 -6.16
C ASP A 217 -11.34 2.96 -5.65
N PHE A 218 -10.57 1.87 -5.53
CA PHE A 218 -9.17 1.92 -5.11
C PHE A 218 -8.27 2.63 -6.14
N ILE A 219 -8.43 2.31 -7.43
CA ILE A 219 -7.65 2.96 -8.49
C ILE A 219 -8.04 4.43 -8.65
N LEU A 220 -9.34 4.77 -8.59
CA LEU A 220 -9.80 6.15 -8.69
C LEU A 220 -9.35 6.99 -7.48
N ASN A 221 -9.40 6.45 -6.26
CA ASN A 221 -8.84 7.12 -5.08
C ASN A 221 -7.34 7.38 -5.23
N THR A 222 -6.61 6.45 -5.84
CA THR A 222 -5.18 6.62 -6.11
C THR A 222 -4.94 7.72 -7.14
N ILE A 223 -5.65 7.71 -8.27
CA ILE A 223 -5.52 8.74 -9.31
C ILE A 223 -5.87 10.11 -8.74
N ASN A 224 -6.97 10.22 -8.00
CA ASN A 224 -7.37 11.44 -7.32
C ASN A 224 -6.29 11.93 -6.36
N TYR A 225 -5.77 11.05 -5.50
CA TYR A 225 -4.67 11.40 -4.62
C TYR A 225 -3.42 11.83 -5.39
N LEU A 226 -3.05 11.20 -6.50
CA LEU A 226 -1.88 11.63 -7.27
C LEU A 226 -2.11 12.98 -7.94
N CYS A 227 -3.31 13.25 -8.43
CA CYS A 227 -3.66 14.49 -9.13
C CYS A 227 -4.00 15.65 -8.18
N GLU A 228 -4.26 15.39 -6.89
CA GLU A 228 -4.53 16.42 -5.90
C GLU A 228 -3.43 17.51 -5.91
N GLU A 229 -3.86 18.76 -5.94
CA GLU A 229 -2.97 19.90 -5.78
C GLU A 229 -2.52 20.00 -4.33
N ASP A 230 -1.22 20.15 -4.11
CA ASP A 230 -0.68 20.55 -2.82
C ASP A 230 -1.11 22.00 -2.57
N ILE A 231 -2.29 22.20 -1.98
CA ILE A 231 -2.74 23.55 -1.59
C ILE A 231 -1.72 24.06 -0.57
N LEU A 232 -0.99 25.13 -0.90
CA LEU A 232 -0.15 25.90 0.01
C LEU A 232 -1.02 26.53 1.11
N ILE A 233 -1.46 25.73 2.06
CA ILE A 233 -2.10 26.20 3.29
C ILE A 233 -1.01 26.28 4.34
N SER A 234 -0.58 27.51 4.61
CA SER A 234 0.19 27.90 5.78
C SER A 234 -0.29 27.12 7.03
N ILE A 235 0.56 26.23 7.53
CA ILE A 235 0.52 25.60 8.86
C ILE A 235 -0.90 25.26 9.33
N ARG A 236 -1.43 24.12 8.87
CA ARG A 236 -2.43 23.41 9.67
C ARG A 236 -1.67 22.51 10.64
N SER A 237 -1.75 22.81 11.93
CA SER A 237 -1.26 21.94 13.00
C SER A 237 -1.72 20.51 12.73
N GLN A 238 -0.72 19.63 12.63
CA GLN A 238 -0.87 18.18 12.57
C GLN A 238 -1.76 17.79 13.77
N LYS A 239 -3.00 17.38 13.50
CA LYS A 239 -3.77 16.66 14.51
C LYS A 239 -2.99 15.37 14.73
N GLU A 240 -2.52 15.15 15.96
CA GLU A 240 -2.19 13.81 16.41
C GLU A 240 -3.43 12.95 16.17
N GLU A 241 -3.39 12.20 15.08
CA GLU A 241 -4.42 11.22 14.77
C GLU A 241 -4.17 10.07 15.75
N ASN A 242 -5.11 9.91 16.67
CA ASN A 242 -5.05 8.90 17.72
C ASN A 242 -4.81 7.53 17.08
N GLN A 243 -3.56 7.03 17.14
CA GLN A 243 -3.31 5.62 16.90
C GLN A 243 -4.02 4.87 18.02
N PRO A 244 -5.05 4.05 17.74
CA PRO A 244 -5.64 3.23 18.77
C PRO A 244 -4.54 2.30 19.28
N LEU A 245 -4.19 2.42 20.56
CA LEU A 245 -3.33 1.47 21.24
C LEU A 245 -4.00 0.10 21.20
N ILE A 246 -3.57 -0.77 20.28
CA ILE A 246 -3.99 -2.17 20.22
C ILE A 246 -3.27 -2.88 21.38
N LEU A 247 -3.87 -2.81 22.56
CA LEU A 247 -3.37 -3.47 23.75
C LEU A 247 -3.56 -4.99 23.61
N SER A 248 -2.48 -5.74 23.79
CA SER A 248 -2.55 -7.19 23.99
C SER A 248 -3.56 -7.52 25.09
N HIS A 249 -4.36 -8.58 24.93
CA HIS A 249 -5.41 -8.99 25.87
C HIS A 249 -4.94 -9.09 27.34
N LYS A 250 -3.64 -9.37 27.56
CA LYS A 250 -3.01 -9.41 28.88
C LYS A 250 -2.75 -8.01 29.46
N ALA A 251 -2.32 -7.05 28.63
CA ALA A 251 -2.06 -5.67 29.03
C ALA A 251 -3.37 -4.92 29.37
N GLY A 252 -4.43 -5.14 28.57
CA GLY A 252 -5.75 -4.54 28.82
C GLY A 252 -6.37 -4.99 30.16
N LYS A 253 -6.25 -6.29 30.50
CA LYS A 253 -6.72 -6.79 31.81
C LYS A 253 -5.94 -6.16 32.98
N PHE A 254 -4.62 -6.03 32.86
CA PHE A 254 -3.81 -5.41 33.91
C PHE A 254 -4.20 -3.95 34.17
N ILE A 255 -4.36 -3.16 33.11
CA ILE A 255 -4.76 -1.75 33.18
C ILE A 255 -6.18 -1.60 33.76
N PHE A 256 -7.09 -2.55 33.50
CA PHE A 256 -8.44 -2.51 34.05
C PHE A 256 -8.49 -2.90 35.54
N TYR A 257 -7.87 -4.02 35.93
CA TYR A 257 -7.98 -4.53 37.31
C TYR A 257 -7.16 -3.73 38.34
N LEU A 258 -6.10 -3.03 37.92
CA LEU A 258 -5.25 -2.24 38.81
C LEU A 258 -6.03 -1.12 39.54
N PRO A 259 -6.68 -0.16 38.86
CA PRO A 259 -7.44 0.88 39.55
C PRO A 259 -8.79 0.39 40.09
N VAL A 260 -9.45 -0.56 39.42
CA VAL A 260 -10.82 -0.98 39.78
C VAL A 260 -10.86 -1.95 40.96
N THR A 261 -9.85 -2.81 41.10
CA THR A 261 -9.89 -3.88 42.11
C THR A 261 -8.78 -3.74 43.14
N ILE A 262 -7.53 -3.54 42.71
CA ILE A 262 -6.39 -3.54 43.65
C ILE A 262 -6.42 -2.31 44.56
N VAL A 263 -6.64 -1.11 44.00
CA VAL A 263 -6.65 0.13 44.78
C VAL A 263 -7.76 0.17 45.84
N PRO A 264 -9.04 -0.14 45.53
CA PRO A 264 -10.10 -0.16 46.54
C PRO A 264 -9.87 -1.20 47.64
N VAL A 265 -9.39 -2.40 47.29
CA VAL A 265 -9.10 -3.47 48.26
C VAL A 265 -7.98 -3.05 49.22
N LEU A 266 -6.93 -2.38 48.72
CA LEU A 266 -5.86 -1.85 49.57
C LEU A 266 -6.38 -0.79 50.54
N ILE A 267 -7.24 0.12 50.08
CA ILE A 267 -7.84 1.16 50.95
C ILE A 267 -8.69 0.53 52.05
N ILE A 268 -9.54 -0.44 51.71
CA ILE A 268 -10.37 -1.17 52.69
C ILE A 268 -9.49 -1.96 53.66
N GLY A 269 -8.43 -2.61 53.16
CA GLY A 269 -7.48 -3.37 53.97
C GLY A 269 -6.76 -2.48 54.98
N ILE A 270 -6.23 -1.34 54.55
CA ILE A 270 -5.56 -0.37 55.42
C ILE A 270 -6.54 0.21 56.44
N GLY A 271 -7.75 0.61 56.00
CA GLY A 271 -8.78 1.14 56.90
C GLY A 271 -9.22 0.14 57.97
N SER A 272 -9.38 -1.13 57.58
CA SER A 272 -9.73 -2.22 58.50
C SER A 272 -8.60 -2.50 59.48
N PHE A 273 -7.35 -2.55 59.00
CA PHE A 273 -6.17 -2.75 59.84
C PHE A 273 -6.00 -1.65 60.89
N ILE A 274 -6.15 -0.39 60.48
CA ILE A 274 -6.07 0.76 61.40
C ILE A 274 -7.18 0.68 62.46
N THR A 275 -8.40 0.32 62.07
CA THR A 275 -9.54 0.22 63.00
C THR A 275 -9.35 -0.92 64.01
N LEU A 276 -8.86 -2.08 63.56
CA LEU A 276 -8.56 -3.21 64.43
C LEU A 276 -7.40 -2.90 65.38
N LYS A 277 -6.32 -2.29 64.89
CA LYS A 277 -5.20 -1.84 65.74
C LYS A 277 -5.68 -0.83 66.79
N ARG A 278 -6.56 0.11 66.42
CA ARG A 278 -7.14 1.08 67.37
C ARG A 278 -7.99 0.40 68.44
N LYS A 279 -8.72 -0.66 68.11
CA LYS A 279 -9.60 -1.40 69.04
C LYS A 279 -8.86 -2.38 69.96
N ILE A 280 -7.63 -2.77 69.60
CA ILE A 280 -6.80 -3.68 70.40
C ILE A 280 -5.91 -2.91 71.39
N PHE A 281 -5.54 -1.66 71.07
CA PHE A 281 -4.67 -0.81 71.89
C PHE A 281 -5.42 0.20 72.79
N TYR A 282 -6.75 0.24 72.74
CA TYR A 282 -7.65 0.96 73.66
C TYR A 282 -8.61 -0.03 74.30
#